data_AF-A0A8I1RPK4-F1
#
_entry.id   AF-A0A8I1RPK4-F1
#
_cell.length_a   1.000
_cell.length_b   1.000
_cell.length_c   1.000
_cell.angle_alpha   90.00
_cell.angle_beta   90.00
_cell.angle_gamma   90.00
#
_symmetry.space_group_name_H-M   'P 1'
#
loop_
_entity.id
_entity.type
_entity.pdbx_description
1 polymer ?
#
loop_
_entity_poly.entity_id
_entity_poly.type
_entity_poly.pdbx_seq_one_letter_code
_entity_poly.pdbx_strand_id
1 'polypeptide(L)'
;MSPTRIMIASFVAASTFAFTATANASETPSLSNCLKMERQVKDAIDANQQSASITQAKAEARAGREFCTTGLYKSGITHYASALKLIGADKGAAASGPHSTID
;
A
#
# COMPACT_ATOMS: atom_id res chain seq x y z
N MET A 1 56.27 -8.05 -23.18
CA MET A 1 56.07 -7.93 -21.72
C MET A 1 55.10 -6.78 -21.45
N SER A 2 53.95 -7.06 -20.83
CA SER A 2 53.21 -6.02 -20.09
C SER A 2 54.04 -5.52 -18.90
N PRO A 3 53.73 -4.32 -18.38
CA PRO A 3 52.93 -4.33 -17.16
C PRO A 3 51.78 -3.30 -17.12
N THR A 4 50.78 -3.75 -16.38
CA THR A 4 49.56 -3.16 -15.85
C THR A 4 49.79 -1.94 -14.96
N ARG A 5 48.85 -0.97 -14.93
CA ARG A 5 48.18 -0.37 -13.74
C ARG A 5 47.52 0.98 -14.10
N ILE A 6 46.19 1.00 -14.22
CA ILE A 6 45.23 1.46 -13.20
C ILE A 6 45.42 2.94 -12.82
N MET A 7 44.54 3.81 -13.34
CA MET A 7 44.01 4.92 -12.55
C MET A 7 42.49 4.97 -12.68
N ILE A 8 41.87 4.74 -11.53
CA ILE A 8 40.45 4.75 -11.25
C ILE A 8 40.02 6.22 -11.22
N ALA A 9 39.06 6.57 -12.06
CA ALA A 9 38.35 7.84 -11.94
C ALA A 9 36.91 7.64 -12.39
N SER A 10 36.01 7.56 -11.42
CA SER A 10 34.84 8.44 -11.37
C SER A 10 33.99 8.09 -10.17
N PHE A 11 33.90 9.07 -9.27
CA PHE A 11 32.89 9.23 -8.24
C PHE A 11 31.50 8.92 -8.81
N VAL A 12 30.89 7.82 -8.39
CA VAL A 12 29.44 7.66 -8.52
C VAL A 12 28.87 7.95 -7.14
N ALA A 13 28.21 9.11 -7.06
CA ALA A 13 27.55 9.63 -5.89
C ALA A 13 26.69 8.54 -5.23
N ALA A 14 27.05 8.18 -4.00
CA ALA A 14 26.19 7.39 -3.13
C ALA A 14 24.96 8.23 -2.82
N SER A 15 23.89 7.94 -3.56
CA SER A 15 22.55 8.49 -3.38
C SER A 15 22.11 8.29 -1.94
N THR A 16 22.06 9.39 -1.19
CA THR A 16 21.42 9.47 0.12
C THR A 16 19.94 9.14 -0.05
N PHE A 17 19.52 7.95 0.40
CA PHE A 17 18.12 7.63 0.60
C PHE A 17 17.58 8.53 1.71
N ALA A 18 17.04 9.68 1.31
CA ALA A 18 16.22 10.50 2.18
C ALA A 18 14.93 9.74 2.47
N PHE A 19 14.93 8.96 3.55
CA PHE A 19 13.71 8.45 4.19
C PHE A 19 12.91 9.64 4.69
N THR A 20 12.05 10.18 3.84
CA THR A 20 10.95 11.01 4.27
C THR A 20 9.93 10.08 4.89
N ALA A 21 10.03 9.88 6.21
CA ALA A 21 8.96 9.30 6.99
C ALA A 21 7.77 10.26 6.89
N THR A 22 6.88 10.04 5.93
CA THR A 22 5.59 10.70 5.90
C THR A 22 4.84 10.24 7.13
N ALA A 23 4.79 11.11 8.13
CA ALA A 23 3.94 10.93 9.30
C ALA A 23 2.52 10.63 8.79
N ASN A 24 2.06 9.40 9.03
CA ASN A 24 0.67 9.06 8.83
C ASN A 24 -0.11 9.90 9.84
N ALA A 25 -0.59 11.07 9.41
CA ALA A 25 -1.58 11.81 10.14
C ALA A 25 -2.73 10.82 10.37
N SER A 26 -2.93 10.43 11.63
CA SER A 26 -4.07 9.61 12.03
C SER A 26 -5.30 10.50 11.87
N GLU A 27 -5.77 10.60 10.64
CA GLU A 27 -6.87 11.44 10.22
C GLU A 27 -8.13 10.85 10.86
N THR A 28 -8.83 11.64 11.66
CA THR A 28 -10.05 11.21 12.34
C THR A 28 -10.99 10.57 11.32
N PRO A 29 -11.44 9.32 11.51
CA PRO A 29 -12.26 8.63 10.54
C PRO A 29 -13.53 9.43 10.26
N SER A 30 -13.72 9.82 9.00
CA SER A 30 -14.76 10.74 8.56
C SER A 30 -15.33 10.33 7.20
N LEU A 31 -16.46 10.94 6.83
CA LEU A 31 -17.09 10.70 5.53
C LEU A 31 -16.16 11.04 4.35
N SER A 32 -15.36 12.11 4.46
CA SER A 32 -14.39 12.47 3.42
C SER A 32 -13.34 11.38 3.23
N ASN A 33 -12.89 10.75 4.32
CA ASN A 33 -11.89 9.68 4.28
C ASN A 33 -12.48 8.42 3.64
N CYS A 34 -13.73 8.09 3.97
CA CYS A 34 -14.49 7.03 3.31
C CYS A 34 -14.56 7.23 1.79
N LEU A 35 -14.97 8.42 1.33
CA LEU A 35 -15.09 8.73 -0.11
C LEU A 35 -13.74 8.72 -0.83
N LYS A 36 -12.67 9.16 -0.16
CA LYS A 36 -11.31 9.13 -0.70
C LYS A 36 -10.80 7.69 -0.84
N MET A 37 -10.98 6.88 0.20
CA MET A 37 -10.57 5.47 0.16
C MET A 37 -11.41 4.64 -0.80
N GLU A 38 -12.71 4.90 -0.91
CA GLU A 38 -13.58 4.21 -1.87
C GLU A 38 -13.05 4.37 -3.30
N ARG A 39 -12.65 5.59 -3.69
CA ARG A 39 -12.03 5.84 -4.99
C ARG A 39 -10.72 5.10 -5.14
N GLN A 40 -9.84 5.18 -4.13
CA GLN A 40 -8.54 4.48 -4.17
C GLN A 40 -8.71 2.96 -4.31
N VAL A 41 -9.64 2.36 -3.59
CA VAL A 41 -9.97 0.94 -3.67
C VAL A 41 -10.53 0.59 -5.03
N LYS A 42 -11.44 1.40 -5.57
CA LYS A 42 -11.98 1.20 -6.91
C LYS A 42 -10.89 1.25 -7.97
N ASP A 43 -10.05 2.28 -7.95
CA ASP A 43 -8.94 2.43 -8.90
C ASP A 43 -7.95 1.27 -8.79
N ALA A 44 -7.64 0.84 -7.56
CA ALA A 44 -6.77 -0.30 -7.32
C ALA A 44 -7.38 -1.63 -7.79
N ILE A 45 -8.68 -1.85 -7.59
CA ILE A 45 -9.38 -3.04 -8.11
C ILE A 45 -9.37 -3.04 -9.64
N ASP A 46 -9.63 -1.87 -10.26
CA ASP A 46 -9.60 -1.71 -11.71
C ASP A 46 -8.20 -1.94 -12.29
N ALA A 47 -7.15 -1.54 -11.58
CA ALA A 47 -5.75 -1.80 -11.95
C ALA A 47 -5.26 -3.24 -11.68
N ASN A 48 -5.86 -3.95 -10.71
CA ASN A 48 -5.42 -5.27 -10.25
C ASN A 48 -6.45 -6.38 -10.52
N GLN A 49 -7.19 -6.30 -11.64
CA GLN A 49 -8.22 -7.30 -12.00
C GLN A 49 -7.68 -8.74 -12.08
N GLN A 50 -6.37 -8.92 -12.27
CA GLN A 50 -5.69 -10.22 -12.33
C GLN A 50 -5.28 -10.78 -10.95
N SER A 51 -5.51 -10.05 -9.86
CA SER A 51 -5.20 -10.53 -8.51
C SER A 51 -6.02 -11.77 -8.15
N ALA A 52 -5.37 -12.78 -7.58
CA ALA A 52 -6.04 -13.98 -7.08
C ALA A 52 -7.11 -13.66 -6.02
N SER A 53 -6.96 -12.55 -5.31
CA SER A 53 -7.85 -12.12 -4.22
C SER A 53 -8.88 -11.08 -4.65
N ILE A 54 -9.08 -10.84 -5.96
CA ILE A 54 -9.93 -9.73 -6.44
C ILE A 54 -11.37 -9.84 -5.97
N THR A 55 -11.90 -11.06 -5.86
CA THR A 55 -13.26 -11.31 -5.36
C THR A 55 -13.39 -10.93 -3.89
N GLN A 56 -12.39 -11.29 -3.08
CA GLN A 56 -12.36 -10.93 -1.65
C GLN A 56 -12.19 -9.42 -1.48
N ALA A 57 -11.34 -8.79 -2.29
CA ALA A 57 -11.15 -7.35 -2.27
C ALA A 57 -12.42 -6.57 -2.65
N LYS A 58 -13.18 -7.05 -3.65
CA LYS A 58 -14.49 -6.49 -4.00
C LYS A 58 -15.52 -6.66 -2.87
N ALA A 59 -15.48 -7.78 -2.14
CA ALA A 59 -16.34 -8.01 -0.99
C ALA A 59 -16.00 -7.04 0.17
N GLU A 60 -14.72 -6.90 0.51
CA GLU A 60 -14.22 -5.95 1.50
C GLU A 60 -14.56 -4.49 1.11
N ALA A 61 -14.41 -4.13 -0.16
CA ALA A 61 -14.81 -2.81 -0.67
C ALA A 61 -16.32 -2.55 -0.49
N ARG A 62 -17.16 -3.57 -0.73
CA ARG A 62 -18.61 -3.47 -0.52
C ARG A 62 -18.95 -3.30 0.97
N ALA A 63 -18.33 -4.09 1.85
CA ALA A 63 -18.49 -3.95 3.29
C ALA A 63 -18.06 -2.55 3.76
N GLY A 64 -16.92 -2.06 3.27
CA GLY A 64 -16.41 -0.72 3.55
C GLY A 64 -17.42 0.37 3.24
N ARG A 65 -18.04 0.30 2.06
CA ARG A 65 -19.10 1.23 1.65
C ARG A 65 -20.31 1.15 2.56
N GLU A 66 -20.79 -0.05 2.88
CA GLU A 66 -21.95 -0.25 3.76
C GLU A 66 -21.72 0.39 5.14
N PHE A 67 -20.56 0.16 5.75
CA PHE A 67 -20.20 0.80 7.02
C PHE A 67 -20.06 2.32 6.92
N CYS A 68 -19.47 2.83 5.83
CA CYS A 68 -19.39 4.26 5.61
C CYS A 68 -20.78 4.90 5.45
N THR A 69 -21.73 4.22 4.80
CA THR A 69 -23.12 4.71 4.65
C THR A 69 -23.92 4.68 5.95
N THR A 70 -23.57 3.81 6.90
CA THR A 70 -24.21 3.77 8.23
C THR A 70 -23.57 4.71 9.25
N GLY A 71 -22.56 5.49 8.85
CA GLY A 71 -21.82 6.40 9.74
C GLY A 71 -20.74 5.71 10.57
N LEU A 72 -20.53 4.40 10.39
CA LEU A 72 -19.46 3.62 11.02
C LEU A 72 -18.14 3.79 10.25
N TYR A 73 -17.65 5.04 10.17
CA TYR A 73 -16.52 5.40 9.31
C TYR A 73 -15.25 4.63 9.63
N LYS A 74 -14.95 4.39 10.90
CA LYS A 74 -13.76 3.62 11.31
C LYS A 74 -13.78 2.21 10.72
N SER A 75 -14.89 1.49 10.88
CA SER A 75 -15.05 0.15 10.32
C SER A 75 -14.98 0.19 8.79
N GLY A 76 -15.65 1.16 8.16
CA GLY A 76 -15.64 1.29 6.71
C GLY A 76 -14.24 1.49 6.12
N ILE A 77 -13.45 2.39 6.74
CA ILE A 77 -12.05 2.65 6.41
C ILE A 77 -11.19 1.38 6.61
N THR A 78 -11.41 0.62 7.68
CA THR A 78 -10.70 -0.65 7.92
C THR A 78 -10.98 -1.66 6.80
N HIS A 79 -12.23 -1.83 6.39
CA HIS A 79 -12.58 -2.73 5.29
C HIS A 79 -11.98 -2.27 3.95
N TYR A 80 -11.97 -0.97 3.67
CA TYR A 80 -11.27 -0.45 2.49
C TYR A 80 -9.76 -0.70 2.53
N ALA A 81 -9.13 -0.57 3.69
CA ALA A 81 -7.70 -0.89 3.85
C ALA A 81 -7.42 -2.38 3.62
N SER A 82 -8.29 -3.27 4.12
CA SER A 82 -8.22 -4.71 3.86
C SER A 82 -8.35 -5.02 2.37
N ALA A 83 -9.27 -4.35 1.66
CA ALA A 83 -9.43 -4.52 0.22
C ALA A 83 -8.15 -4.17 -0.55
N LEU A 84 -7.48 -3.06 -0.20
CA LEU A 84 -6.20 -2.66 -0.79
C LEU A 84 -5.09 -3.68 -0.48
N LYS A 85 -5.05 -4.21 0.74
CA LYS A 85 -4.06 -5.21 1.16
C LYS A 85 -4.21 -6.53 0.40
N LEU A 86 -5.45 -6.97 0.17
CA LEU A 86 -5.73 -8.20 -0.59
C LEU A 86 -5.22 -8.14 -2.03
N ILE A 87 -5.20 -6.95 -2.64
CA ILE A 87 -4.77 -6.74 -4.03
C ILE A 87 -3.34 -6.18 -4.13
N GLY A 88 -2.62 -6.09 -3.02
CA GLY A 88 -1.25 -5.57 -2.98
C GLY A 88 -1.13 -4.10 -3.37
N ALA A 89 -2.23 -3.34 -3.26
CA ALA A 89 -2.28 -1.91 -3.54
C ALA A 89 -2.12 -1.05 -2.28
N ASP A 90 -1.79 -1.67 -1.14
CA ASP A 90 -1.33 -0.97 0.04
C ASP A 90 0.08 -0.40 -0.25
N LYS A 91 0.15 0.83 -0.76
CA LYS A 91 1.41 1.60 -0.67
C LYS A 91 1.65 1.95 0.81
N GLY A 92 2.09 0.97 1.61
CA GLY A 92 2.47 1.16 3.02
C GLY A 92 2.21 0.02 4.02
N ALA A 93 1.59 -1.13 3.67
CA ALA A 93 1.40 -2.26 4.59
C ALA A 93 2.22 -3.52 4.21
N ALA A 94 3.14 -3.39 3.24
CA ALA A 94 4.17 -4.37 2.90
C ALA A 94 5.30 -4.50 3.95
N ALA A 95 5.11 -3.99 5.18
CA ALA A 95 6.01 -4.23 6.32
C ALA A 95 5.38 -5.14 7.39
N SER A 96 4.26 -5.79 7.11
CA SER A 96 3.69 -6.81 8.01
C SER A 96 3.02 -7.91 7.18
N GLY A 97 3.82 -8.62 6.39
CA GLY A 97 3.52 -10.00 6.09
C GLY A 97 3.62 -10.81 7.40
N PRO A 98 2.70 -11.75 7.67
CA PRO A 98 2.99 -12.76 8.67
C PRO A 98 4.23 -13.52 8.18
N HIS A 99 5.33 -13.35 8.90
CA HIS A 99 6.46 -14.27 8.84
C HIS A 99 5.93 -15.62 9.34
N SER A 100 5.38 -16.44 8.44
CA SER A 100 5.28 -17.87 8.66
C SER A 100 6.70 -18.42 8.53
N THR A 101 7.43 -18.41 9.64
CA THR A 101 8.61 -19.26 9.81
C THR A 101 8.09 -20.69 9.89
N ILE A 102 8.29 -21.44 8.81
CA ILE A 102 8.41 -22.89 8.86
C ILE A 102 9.88 -23.15 8.55
N ASP A 103 10.69 -23.27 9.61
CA ASP A 103 11.77 -24.26 9.78
C ASP A 103 12.14 -24.32 11.27
#